data_AF-T0YI79-F1
#
_entry.id   AF-T0YI79-F1
#
_cell.length_a   1.000
_cell.length_b   1.000
_cell.length_c   1.000
_cell.angle_alpha   90.00
_cell.angle_beta   90.00
_cell.angle_gamma   90.00
#
_symmetry.space_group_name_H-M   'P 1'
#
loop_
_entity.id
_entity.type
_entity.pdbx_description
1 polymer ?
#
loop_
_entity_poly.entity_id
_entity_poly.type
_entity_poly.pdbx_seq_one_letter_code
_entity_poly.pdbx_strand_id
1 'polypeptide(L)'
;ALSDSLTAFGTLDQPCNYTYGAQDLTLLSPLSPGVYCSTSSFSLSGNLTLTGSGVYIFKTVSTLITSPGSSITGGSSCNVWWRVGSSATLATTTSFIGNILMYQGATLNTGATINGRVLGQAGSTVTLESNTFTTTDCSTTSASGTSTTTTVPSLPNTGLA
;
A
#
# COMPACT_ATOMS: atom_id res chain seq x y z
N ALA A 1 6.87 -16.34 -0.25
CA ALA A 1 5.58 -15.76 -0.71
C ALA A 1 4.73 -15.27 0.46
N LEU A 2 4.15 -16.15 1.30
CA LEU A 2 3.30 -15.70 2.43
C LEU A 2 4.08 -14.95 3.52
N SER A 3 5.27 -15.43 3.88
CA SER A 3 6.17 -14.72 4.82
C SER A 3 6.57 -13.34 4.31
N ASP A 4 6.77 -13.21 2.99
CA ASP A 4 7.12 -11.94 2.36
C ASP A 4 5.93 -10.97 2.35
N SER A 5 4.71 -11.48 2.10
CA SER A 5 3.46 -10.70 2.17
C SER A 5 3.20 -10.17 3.58
N LEU A 6 3.41 -11.00 4.61
CA LEU A 6 3.28 -10.58 6.00
C LEU A 6 4.33 -9.54 6.37
N THR A 7 5.58 -9.77 5.98
CA THR A 7 6.69 -8.82 6.20
C THR A 7 6.40 -7.48 5.52
N ALA A 8 5.99 -7.49 4.26
CA ALA A 8 5.64 -6.29 3.51
C ALA A 8 4.47 -5.53 4.15
N PHE A 9 3.44 -6.24 4.64
CA PHE A 9 2.31 -5.61 5.32
C PHE A 9 2.72 -4.92 6.64
N GLY A 10 3.69 -5.49 7.36
CA GLY A 10 4.35 -4.85 8.50
C GLY A 10 5.19 -3.64 8.09
N THR A 11 6.01 -3.76 7.04
CA THR A 11 6.82 -2.66 6.51
C THR A 11 5.96 -1.47 6.05
N LEU A 12 4.77 -1.70 5.50
CA LEU A 12 3.86 -0.63 5.10
C LEU A 12 3.18 0.06 6.30
N ASP A 13 3.37 -0.41 7.52
CA ASP A 13 2.83 0.22 8.73
C ASP A 13 3.65 1.45 9.17
N GLN A 14 3.93 2.34 8.22
CA GLN A 14 4.71 3.55 8.44
C GLN A 14 3.93 4.62 9.23
N PRO A 15 4.62 5.54 9.93
CA PRO A 15 3.98 6.68 10.58
C PRO A 15 3.15 7.52 9.60
N CYS A 16 1.97 7.95 10.02
CA CYS A 16 1.07 8.73 9.18
C CYS A 16 1.57 10.17 9.03
N ASN A 17 1.63 10.67 7.80
CA ASN A 17 1.77 12.12 7.56
C ASN A 17 0.40 12.81 7.70
N TYR A 18 -0.67 12.12 7.28
CA TYR A 18 -2.04 12.60 7.33
C TYR A 18 -2.96 11.50 7.88
N THR A 19 -3.89 11.87 8.75
CA THR A 19 -4.83 10.94 9.38
C THR A 19 -6.27 11.43 9.22
N TYR A 20 -7.14 10.53 8.78
CA TYR A 20 -8.55 10.78 8.52
C TYR A 20 -9.44 9.76 9.22
N GLY A 21 -10.73 10.08 9.35
CA GLY A 21 -11.78 9.10 9.59
C GLY A 21 -12.11 8.33 8.31
N ALA A 22 -13.39 8.17 7.99
CA ALA A 22 -13.79 7.67 6.68
C ALA A 22 -13.50 8.77 5.65
N GLN A 23 -12.78 8.43 4.58
CA GLN A 23 -12.31 9.45 3.64
C GLN A 23 -12.39 9.00 2.19
N ASP A 24 -13.03 9.83 1.38
CA ASP A 24 -12.89 9.77 -0.07
C ASP A 24 -11.61 10.51 -0.48
N LEU A 25 -10.62 9.78 -0.97
CA LEU A 25 -9.33 10.34 -1.35
C LEU A 25 -9.44 11.24 -2.60
N THR A 26 -10.47 11.07 -3.43
CA THR A 26 -10.65 11.90 -4.63
C THR A 26 -11.01 13.34 -4.29
N LEU A 27 -11.60 13.58 -3.12
CA LEU A 27 -11.87 14.92 -2.58
C LEU A 27 -10.61 15.63 -2.08
N LEU A 28 -9.50 14.90 -1.95
CA LEU A 28 -8.20 15.44 -1.55
C LEU A 28 -7.23 15.54 -2.74
N SER A 29 -7.68 15.18 -3.95
CA SER A 29 -6.86 15.22 -5.16
C SER A 29 -6.48 16.68 -5.53
N PRO A 30 -5.24 16.95 -5.98
CA PRO A 30 -4.13 16.02 -6.14
C PRO A 30 -3.36 15.76 -4.82
N LEU A 31 -2.78 14.57 -4.70
CA LEU A 31 -1.92 14.20 -3.57
C LEU A 31 -0.44 14.20 -3.96
N SER A 32 0.41 14.69 -3.05
CA SER A 32 1.87 14.54 -3.12
C SER A 32 2.33 13.24 -2.46
N PRO A 33 3.59 12.79 -2.64
CA PRO A 33 4.11 11.61 -1.94
C PRO A 33 3.94 11.73 -0.42
N GLY A 34 3.64 10.61 0.24
CA GLY A 34 3.40 10.56 1.68
C GLY A 34 2.60 9.35 2.14
N VAL A 35 2.43 9.27 3.47
CA VAL A 35 1.64 8.24 4.16
C VAL A 35 0.29 8.81 4.58
N TYR A 36 -0.77 8.31 3.95
CA TYR A 36 -2.15 8.70 4.19
C TYR A 36 -2.87 7.60 4.96
N CYS A 37 -3.36 7.92 6.15
CA CYS A 37 -4.00 6.96 7.04
C CYS A 37 -5.48 7.25 7.22
N SER A 38 -6.29 6.19 7.22
CA SER A 38 -7.69 6.21 7.66
C SER A 38 -7.84 5.31 8.87
N THR A 39 -8.45 5.84 9.93
CA THR A 39 -8.85 5.06 11.11
C THR A 39 -10.11 4.22 10.86
N SER A 40 -10.73 4.34 9.68
CA SER A 40 -11.87 3.50 9.27
C SER A 40 -11.67 2.97 7.85
N SER A 41 -12.15 3.66 6.81
CA SER A 41 -12.10 3.24 5.41
C SER A 41 -11.65 4.36 4.47
N PHE A 42 -11.05 3.95 3.36
CA PHE A 42 -10.86 4.81 2.19
C PHE A 42 -11.86 4.47 1.08
N SER A 43 -12.26 5.50 0.33
CA SER A 43 -12.99 5.32 -0.92
C SER A 43 -12.39 6.16 -2.05
N LEU A 44 -12.72 5.77 -3.28
CA LEU A 44 -12.52 6.56 -4.50
C LEU A 44 -13.84 6.68 -5.23
N SER A 45 -14.38 7.89 -5.41
CA SER A 45 -15.62 8.13 -6.17
C SER A 45 -15.39 8.68 -7.59
N GLY A 46 -14.13 8.85 -7.99
CA GLY A 46 -13.71 9.51 -9.23
C GLY A 46 -12.22 9.32 -9.53
N ASN A 47 -11.57 10.35 -10.07
CA ASN A 47 -10.13 10.30 -10.36
C ASN A 47 -9.30 10.82 -9.16
N LEU A 48 -8.39 9.98 -8.66
CA LEU A 48 -7.35 10.38 -7.73
C LEU A 48 -6.04 10.65 -8.49
N THR A 49 -5.56 11.88 -8.43
CA THR A 49 -4.30 12.27 -9.08
C THR A 49 -3.15 12.28 -8.08
N LEU A 50 -2.09 11.54 -8.40
CA LEU A 50 -0.83 11.49 -7.64
C LEU A 50 0.22 12.33 -8.36
N THR A 51 0.79 13.31 -7.67
CA THR A 51 1.67 14.33 -8.25
C THR A 51 3.06 14.31 -7.65
N GLY A 52 4.07 14.33 -8.53
CA GLY A 52 5.47 14.27 -8.13
C GLY A 52 5.99 12.84 -7.98
N SER A 53 7.31 12.74 -7.94
CA SER A 53 8.05 11.49 -7.78
C SER A 53 8.24 11.16 -6.31
N GLY A 54 7.79 9.99 -5.88
CA GLY A 54 8.02 9.51 -4.53
C GLY A 54 7.11 8.35 -4.17
N VAL A 55 7.15 7.97 -2.90
CA VAL A 55 6.38 6.86 -2.34
C VAL A 55 5.05 7.36 -1.80
N TYR A 56 3.99 6.63 -2.12
CA TYR A 56 2.63 6.84 -1.63
C TYR A 56 2.22 5.58 -0.87
N ILE A 57 1.82 5.75 0.39
CA ILE A 57 1.31 4.65 1.21
C ILE A 57 -0.07 5.05 1.71
N PHE A 58 -1.09 4.32 1.27
CA PHE A 58 -2.46 4.48 1.74
C PHE A 58 -2.76 3.36 2.73
N LYS A 59 -3.00 3.71 4.00
CA LYS A 59 -3.28 2.77 5.08
C LYS A 59 -4.70 2.94 5.58
N THR A 60 -5.49 1.88 5.58
CA THR A 60 -6.84 1.89 6.13
C THR A 60 -7.01 0.76 7.13
N VAL A 61 -7.68 1.02 8.24
CA VAL A 61 -7.98 -0.01 9.26
C VAL A 61 -8.96 -1.04 8.71
N SER A 62 -9.91 -0.62 7.89
CA SER A 62 -10.97 -1.47 7.36
C SER A 62 -10.86 -1.59 5.85
N THR A 63 -11.70 -0.90 5.09
CA THR A 63 -11.90 -1.17 3.66
C THR A 63 -11.27 -0.12 2.75
N LEU A 64 -11.04 -0.53 1.50
CA LEU A 64 -10.83 0.32 0.35
C LEU A 64 -11.93 0.02 -0.67
N ILE A 65 -12.72 1.01 -1.08
CA ILE A 65 -13.81 0.82 -2.05
C ILE A 65 -13.72 1.84 -3.17
N THR A 66 -13.81 1.41 -4.43
CA THR A 66 -13.96 2.32 -5.57
C THR A 66 -15.39 2.32 -6.09
N SER A 67 -15.85 3.47 -6.59
CA SER A 67 -17.05 3.57 -7.41
C SER A 67 -16.77 3.15 -8.86
N PRO A 68 -17.78 2.71 -9.64
CA PRO A 68 -17.59 2.36 -11.05
C PRO A 68 -16.88 3.46 -11.84
N GLY A 69 -15.91 3.07 -12.67
CA GLY A 69 -15.15 4.01 -13.51
C GLY A 69 -14.16 4.91 -12.77
N SER A 70 -13.95 4.71 -11.46
CA SER A 70 -12.92 5.44 -10.71
C SER A 70 -11.53 5.16 -11.27
N SER A 71 -10.63 6.12 -11.15
CA SER A 71 -9.27 6.00 -11.69
C SER A 71 -8.22 6.58 -10.76
N ILE A 72 -6.99 6.09 -10.90
CA ILE A 72 -5.81 6.71 -10.31
C ILE A 72 -4.90 7.11 -11.47
N THR A 73 -4.42 8.35 -11.44
CA THR A 73 -3.56 8.93 -12.48
C THR A 73 -2.28 9.50 -11.89
N GLY A 74 -1.21 9.50 -12.68
CA GLY A 74 0.12 9.85 -12.20
C GLY A 74 0.72 8.75 -11.31
N GLY A 75 1.73 9.12 -10.51
CA GLY A 75 2.49 8.16 -9.69
C GLY A 75 3.19 7.06 -10.49
N SER A 76 4.00 6.26 -9.82
CA SER A 76 4.57 5.03 -10.38
C SER A 76 4.00 3.85 -9.61
N SER A 77 3.51 2.81 -10.30
CA SER A 77 2.97 1.61 -9.65
C SER A 77 3.99 0.92 -8.74
N CYS A 78 5.29 1.14 -8.95
CA CYS A 78 6.38 0.68 -8.09
C CYS A 78 6.43 1.36 -6.72
N ASN A 79 5.89 2.58 -6.62
CA ASN A 79 5.98 3.42 -5.45
C ASN A 79 4.61 3.69 -4.80
N VAL A 80 3.54 3.09 -5.31
CA VAL A 80 2.18 3.26 -4.77
C VAL A 80 1.77 1.97 -4.06
N TRP A 81 1.46 2.10 -2.77
CA TRP A 81 1.16 0.98 -1.88
C TRP A 81 -0.13 1.22 -1.13
N TRP A 82 -0.97 0.17 -1.05
CA TRP A 82 -2.25 0.19 -0.37
C TRP A 82 -2.26 -0.91 0.69
N ARG A 83 -2.25 -0.51 1.96
CA ARG A 83 -2.35 -1.40 3.11
C ARG A 83 -3.78 -1.39 3.64
N VAL A 84 -4.49 -2.49 3.46
CA VAL A 84 -5.92 -2.61 3.76
C VAL A 84 -6.12 -3.59 4.91
N GLY A 85 -6.58 -3.09 6.06
CA GLY A 85 -6.72 -3.90 7.27
C GLY A 85 -7.87 -4.91 7.24
N SER A 86 -8.78 -4.81 6.28
CA SER A 86 -9.80 -5.81 6.00
C SER A 86 -9.81 -6.18 4.51
N SER A 87 -10.77 -5.66 3.73
CA SER A 87 -10.95 -6.02 2.33
C SER A 87 -10.95 -4.82 1.37
N ALA A 88 -10.51 -5.07 0.13
CA ALA A 88 -10.57 -4.11 -0.96
C ALA A 88 -11.64 -4.51 -1.99
N THR A 89 -12.45 -3.55 -2.44
CA THR A 89 -13.44 -3.75 -3.51
C THR A 89 -13.18 -2.74 -4.62
N LEU A 90 -12.76 -3.23 -5.79
CA LEU A 90 -12.68 -2.41 -6.99
C LEU A 90 -13.97 -2.61 -7.81
N ALA A 91 -14.74 -1.54 -7.97
CA ALA A 91 -15.94 -1.56 -8.80
C ALA A 91 -15.61 -1.71 -10.30
N THR A 92 -16.65 -1.94 -11.09
CA THR A 92 -16.52 -2.20 -12.53
C THR A 92 -15.75 -1.09 -13.23
N THR A 93 -14.92 -1.46 -14.21
CA THR A 93 -14.16 -0.51 -15.05
C THR A 93 -13.21 0.43 -14.28
N THR A 94 -12.91 0.15 -13.01
CA THR A 94 -11.93 0.91 -12.23
C THR A 94 -10.54 0.78 -12.87
N SER A 95 -9.82 1.90 -13.04
CA SER A 95 -8.42 1.92 -13.50
C SER A 95 -7.49 2.22 -12.34
N PHE A 96 -6.89 1.20 -11.75
CA PHE A 96 -6.18 1.27 -10.48
C PHE A 96 -4.65 1.24 -10.66
N ILE A 97 -3.92 2.00 -9.83
CA ILE A 97 -2.45 2.03 -9.80
C ILE A 97 -1.95 1.65 -8.40
N GLY A 98 -0.97 0.75 -8.36
CA GLY A 98 -0.22 0.39 -7.16
C GLY A 98 -0.46 -1.04 -6.69
N ASN A 99 0.12 -1.35 -5.53
CA ASN A 99 0.15 -2.68 -4.95
C ASN A 99 -0.77 -2.74 -3.72
N ILE A 100 -1.80 -3.57 -3.78
CA ILE A 100 -2.73 -3.80 -2.68
C ILE A 100 -2.23 -4.97 -1.83
N LEU A 101 -2.04 -4.71 -0.54
CA LEU A 101 -1.84 -5.74 0.48
C LEU A 101 -3.02 -5.70 1.44
N MET A 102 -3.73 -6.82 1.58
CA MET A 102 -4.97 -6.89 2.35
C MET A 102 -5.01 -8.08 3.32
N TYR A 103 -5.74 -7.92 4.43
CA TYR A 103 -5.84 -8.94 5.47
C TYR A 103 -6.91 -10.00 5.20
N GLN A 104 -8.11 -9.62 4.75
CA GLN A 104 -9.23 -10.54 4.57
C GLN A 104 -9.44 -10.95 3.11
N GLY A 105 -9.40 -10.02 2.16
CA GLY A 105 -9.59 -10.36 0.76
C GLY A 105 -9.77 -9.18 -0.18
N ALA A 106 -9.91 -9.47 -1.47
CA ALA A 106 -10.21 -8.48 -2.47
C ALA A 106 -11.24 -8.98 -3.49
N THR A 107 -12.15 -8.10 -3.88
CA THR A 107 -13.10 -8.33 -4.97
C THR A 107 -12.87 -7.30 -6.06
N LEU A 108 -12.56 -7.77 -7.27
CA LEU A 108 -12.40 -6.93 -8.44
C LEU A 108 -13.55 -7.25 -9.40
N ASN A 109 -14.49 -6.31 -9.49
CA ASN A 109 -15.66 -6.46 -10.35
C ASN A 109 -15.29 -6.29 -11.83
N THR A 110 -16.24 -6.62 -12.71
CA THR A 110 -16.06 -6.72 -14.16
C THR A 110 -15.21 -5.60 -14.77
N GLY A 111 -14.15 -5.97 -15.48
CA GLY A 111 -13.37 -5.03 -16.29
C GLY A 111 -12.51 -4.03 -15.50
N ALA A 112 -12.38 -4.17 -14.18
CA ALA A 112 -11.37 -3.41 -13.44
C ALA A 112 -9.96 -3.78 -13.95
N THR A 113 -9.10 -2.76 -14.11
CA THR A 113 -7.72 -2.88 -14.57
C THR A 113 -6.78 -2.41 -13.48
N ILE A 114 -5.69 -3.14 -13.25
CA ILE A 114 -4.66 -2.79 -12.27
C ILE A 114 -3.31 -2.68 -12.96
N ASN A 115 -2.62 -1.56 -12.73
CA ASN A 115 -1.17 -1.47 -12.89
C ASN A 115 -0.51 -1.67 -11.53
N GLY A 116 -0.06 -2.89 -11.25
CA GLY A 116 0.50 -3.29 -9.96
C GLY A 116 0.09 -4.71 -9.58
N ARG A 117 -0.11 -4.94 -8.27
CA ARG A 117 -0.32 -6.28 -7.69
C ARG A 117 -1.42 -6.28 -6.63
N VAL A 118 -2.01 -7.45 -6.39
CA VAL A 118 -3.00 -7.70 -5.32
C VAL A 118 -2.53 -8.90 -4.52
N LEU A 119 -2.23 -8.70 -3.24
CA LEU A 119 -1.52 -9.64 -2.36
C LEU A 119 -2.30 -9.81 -1.06
N GLY A 120 -2.86 -10.99 -0.85
CA GLY A 120 -3.53 -11.33 0.41
C GLY A 120 -2.58 -11.84 1.49
N GLN A 121 -3.03 -11.80 2.73
CA GLN A 121 -2.45 -12.61 3.82
C GLN A 121 -2.84 -14.09 3.66
N ALA A 122 -2.27 -14.95 4.50
CA ALA A 122 -2.63 -16.36 4.52
C ALA A 122 -4.14 -16.52 4.83
N GLY A 123 -4.85 -17.22 3.94
CA GLY A 123 -6.30 -17.43 4.07
C GLY A 123 -7.17 -16.33 3.46
N SER A 124 -6.59 -15.26 2.91
CA SER A 124 -7.35 -14.26 2.17
C SER A 124 -7.78 -14.76 0.80
N THR A 125 -8.92 -14.28 0.30
CA THR A 125 -9.45 -14.62 -1.02
C THR A 125 -9.34 -13.45 -1.99
N VAL A 126 -9.00 -13.71 -3.25
CA VAL A 126 -9.07 -12.73 -4.34
C VAL A 126 -10.08 -13.21 -5.37
N THR A 127 -11.15 -12.45 -5.58
CA THR A 127 -12.19 -12.73 -6.57
C THR A 127 -12.01 -11.79 -7.76
N LEU A 128 -11.94 -12.38 -8.97
CA LEU A 128 -11.72 -11.68 -10.22
C LEU A 128 -12.87 -11.92 -11.18
N GLU A 129 -13.27 -10.88 -11.89
CA GLU A 129 -14.27 -10.93 -12.94
C GLU A 129 -13.75 -10.17 -14.17
N SER A 130 -13.20 -10.91 -15.15
CA SER A 130 -12.69 -10.33 -16.42
C SER A 130 -11.76 -9.12 -16.21
N ASN A 131 -10.80 -9.23 -15.29
CA ASN A 131 -9.88 -8.16 -14.95
C ASN A 131 -8.58 -8.23 -15.73
N THR A 132 -7.93 -7.08 -15.89
CA THR A 132 -6.61 -6.97 -16.52
C THR A 132 -5.57 -6.55 -15.49
N PHE A 133 -4.44 -7.25 -15.46
CA PHE A 133 -3.28 -6.88 -14.64
C PHE A 133 -2.12 -6.52 -15.56
N THR A 134 -1.51 -5.37 -15.29
CA THR A 134 -0.26 -4.93 -15.91
C THR A 134 0.73 -4.71 -14.78
N THR A 135 1.98 -5.12 -14.97
CA THR A 135 3.04 -4.90 -13.99
C THR A 135 4.15 -4.11 -14.67
N THR A 136 4.55 -3.01 -14.04
CA THR A 136 5.75 -2.29 -14.44
C THR A 136 6.94 -2.94 -13.75
N ASP A 137 8.03 -3.17 -14.50
CA ASP A 137 9.27 -3.67 -13.91
C ASP A 137 9.89 -2.60 -13.01
N CYS A 138 9.71 -2.81 -11.73
CA CYS A 138 10.30 -1.97 -10.69
C CYS A 138 11.76 -2.36 -10.54
N SER A 139 12.63 -1.72 -11.31
CA SER A 139 14.08 -1.92 -11.17
C SER A 139 14.49 -1.53 -9.74
N THR A 140 14.80 -2.54 -8.93
CA THR A 140 15.31 -2.34 -7.58
C THR A 140 16.79 -2.02 -7.70
N THR A 141 17.14 -0.74 -7.62
CA THR A 141 18.51 -0.43 -7.16
C THR A 141 18.51 -0.79 -5.68
N SER A 142 18.98 -2.00 -5.38
CA SER A 142 19.09 -2.53 -4.03
C SER A 142 19.97 -1.57 -3.21
N ALA A 143 19.35 -0.72 -2.39
CA ALA A 143 20.07 -0.01 -1.35
C ALA A 143 20.44 -1.06 -0.30
N SER A 144 21.65 -1.62 -0.43
CA SER A 144 22.28 -2.44 0.60
C SER A 144 22.37 -1.59 1.86
N GLY A 145 21.43 -1.77 2.78
CA GLY A 145 21.50 -1.19 4.11
C GLY A 145 22.73 -1.76 4.80
N THR A 146 23.77 -0.95 4.93
CA THR A 146 24.91 -1.23 5.81
C THR A 146 24.37 -1.41 7.23
N SER A 147 24.39 -2.65 7.74
CA SER A 147 24.23 -2.89 9.17
C SER A 147 25.35 -2.17 9.92
N THR A 148 25.04 -1.05 10.55
CA THR A 148 25.91 -0.47 11.57
C THR A 148 25.93 -1.44 12.75
N THR A 149 27.03 -2.19 12.88
CA THR A 149 27.37 -2.91 14.10
C THR A 149 27.59 -1.90 15.21
N THR A 150 26.61 -1.81 16.11
CA THR A 150 26.73 -1.04 17.36
C THR A 150 27.80 -1.70 18.22
N THR A 151 28.96 -1.06 18.38
CA THR A 151 29.99 -1.49 19.33
C THR A 151 29.47 -1.33 20.75
N VAL A 152 29.26 -2.46 21.43
CA VAL A 152 28.94 -2.50 22.87
C VAL A 152 30.13 -1.96 23.67
N PRO A 153 29.95 -0.98 24.57
CA PRO A 153 31.02 -0.57 25.48
C PRO A 153 31.23 -1.64 26.55
N SER A 154 32.47 -2.11 26.73
CA SER A 154 32.84 -3.00 27.85
C SER A 154 33.04 -2.19 29.13
N LEU A 155 32.56 -2.72 30.27
CA LEU A 155 32.81 -2.15 31.59
C LEU A 155 34.30 -2.29 31.98
N PRO A 156 34.89 -1.30 32.67
CA PRO A 156 36.23 -1.43 33.23
C PRO A 156 36.22 -2.42 34.40
N ASN A 157 37.04 -3.45 34.30
CA ASN A 157 37.29 -4.42 35.35
C ASN A 157 38.14 -3.76 36.46
N THR A 158 37.52 -3.29 37.54
CA THR A 158 38.25 -2.88 38.75
C THR A 158 38.59 -4.12 39.57
N GLY A 159 39.75 -4.72 39.28
CA GLY A 159 40.37 -5.66 40.20
C GLY A 159 40.81 -4.93 41.45
N LEU A 160 40.35 -5.40 42.62
CA LEU A 160 40.98 -5.09 43.89
C LEU A 160 41.44 -6.41 44.52
N ALA A 161 42.69 -6.37 44.96
CA ALA A 161 43.44 -7.42 45.65
C ALA A 161 42.86 -7.78 47.03
#